data_AF-A0A7J8F198-F1
#
_entry.id   AF-A0A7J8F198-F1
#
_cell.length_a   1.000
_cell.length_b   1.000
_cell.length_c   1.000
_cell.angle_alpha   90.00
_cell.angle_beta   90.00
_cell.angle_gamma   90.00
#
_symmetry.space_group_name_H-M   'P 1'
#
loop_
_entity.id
_entity.type
_entity.pdbx_description
1 polymer ?
#
loop_
_entity_poly.entity_id
_entity_poly.type
_entity_poly.pdbx_seq_one_letter_code
_entity_poly.pdbx_strand_id
1 'polypeptide(L)'
;MFPVLSGDFFTYADRDDHYWSGYFTSRPFYKRMDRILESHLRAAEIIYYFALKQAQKYKINAFLSSSDFTTLTEARRNLGLFQHHDAITGTAKDLVVVDYGTRLFNSFMNLKKIIGRSALLLILKDKHAYDSPSFDTLLEMDLQQKSQASLQYKTIIKLSEEPSFINWGVFWTLLTSEERGIILHYLM
;
A
#
# COMPACT_ATOMS: atom_id res chain seq x y z
N MET A 1 45.77 -17.21 0.22
CA MET A 1 44.38 -17.71 0.25
C MET A 1 43.63 -16.86 1.26
N PHE A 2 42.45 -16.34 0.92
CA PHE A 2 41.64 -15.56 1.86
C PHE A 2 40.71 -16.50 2.66
N PRO A 3 40.36 -16.16 3.91
CA PRO A 3 39.44 -16.96 4.71
C PRO A 3 38.02 -16.92 4.14
N VAL A 4 37.27 -18.02 4.31
CA VAL A 4 35.83 -18.10 4.03
C VAL A 4 35.08 -17.90 5.34
N LEU A 5 34.07 -17.02 5.34
CA LEU A 5 33.24 -16.70 6.51
C LEU A 5 31.75 -16.85 6.17
N SER A 6 30.98 -17.41 7.11
CA SER A 6 29.52 -17.58 7.01
C SER A 6 28.83 -17.19 8.33
N GLY A 7 27.63 -16.61 8.26
CA GLY A 7 26.85 -16.17 9.42
C GLY A 7 26.30 -14.76 9.23
N ASP A 8 25.85 -14.15 10.33
CA ASP A 8 25.52 -12.72 10.40
C ASP A 8 26.42 -12.00 11.43
N PHE A 9 26.18 -10.70 11.61
CA PHE A 9 26.88 -9.87 12.57
C PHE A 9 25.91 -9.23 13.59
N PHE A 10 24.86 -9.96 13.98
CA PHE A 10 23.92 -9.49 15.00
C PHE A 10 24.15 -10.20 16.35
N THR A 11 23.97 -9.54 17.50
CA THR A 11 23.68 -8.11 17.69
C THR A 11 24.97 -7.32 17.88
N TYR A 12 25.09 -6.18 17.19
CA TYR A 12 26.24 -5.27 17.32
C TYR A 12 26.31 -4.63 18.72
N ALA A 13 27.52 -4.52 19.26
CA ALA A 13 27.85 -3.72 20.44
C ALA A 13 29.14 -2.96 20.14
N ASP A 14 29.15 -1.65 20.40
CA ASP A 14 30.34 -0.81 20.23
C ASP A 14 31.22 -0.74 21.49
N ARG A 15 30.66 -1.06 22.66
CA ARG A 15 31.33 -1.11 23.97
C ARG A 15 30.69 -2.14 24.88
N ASP A 16 31.49 -2.80 25.70
CA ASP A 16 31.08 -3.66 26.83
C ASP A 16 29.77 -4.43 26.57
N ASP A 17 28.70 -4.08 27.30
CA ASP A 17 27.35 -4.66 27.24
C ASP A 17 26.33 -3.75 26.53
N HIS A 18 26.80 -2.72 25.79
CA HIS A 18 25.97 -1.79 25.04
C HIS A 18 25.51 -2.39 23.70
N TYR A 19 24.67 -3.43 23.77
CA TYR A 19 24.09 -4.04 22.58
C TYR A 19 23.03 -3.14 21.93
N TRP A 20 23.16 -2.93 20.62
CA TRP A 20 22.24 -2.13 19.82
C TRP A 20 21.01 -2.97 19.40
N SER A 21 20.38 -3.68 20.32
CA SER A 21 19.13 -4.43 20.05
C SER A 21 17.87 -3.56 20.15
N GLY A 22 17.96 -2.38 20.77
CA GLY A 22 16.81 -1.49 20.98
C GLY A 22 16.14 -1.03 19.68
N TYR A 23 16.92 -0.76 18.63
CA TYR A 23 16.38 -0.29 17.36
C TYR A 23 15.53 -1.34 16.62
N PHE A 24 15.60 -2.63 17.03
CA PHE A 24 14.71 -3.68 16.54
C PHE A 24 13.23 -3.37 16.85
N THR A 25 12.95 -2.63 17.93
CA THR A 25 11.57 -2.31 18.36
C THR A 25 11.25 -0.83 18.37
N SER A 26 12.24 0.08 18.37
CA SER A 26 12.02 1.53 18.39
C SER A 26 11.02 1.98 17.33
N ARG A 27 10.03 2.79 17.73
CA ARG A 27 9.00 3.36 16.85
C ARG A 27 8.24 2.29 16.03
N PRO A 28 7.60 1.31 16.70
CA PRO A 28 7.04 0.13 16.04
C PRO A 28 5.88 0.46 15.09
N PHE A 29 5.22 1.60 15.32
CA PHE A 29 4.17 2.09 14.44
C PHE A 29 4.66 2.27 12.99
N TYR A 30 5.83 2.89 12.78
CA TYR A 30 6.37 3.11 11.44
C TYR A 30 6.98 1.84 10.84
N LYS A 31 7.53 0.94 11.67
CA LYS A 31 7.94 -0.40 11.23
C LYS A 31 6.75 -1.22 10.69
N ARG A 32 5.57 -1.10 11.32
CA ARG A 32 4.33 -1.70 10.78
C ARG A 32 3.91 -1.02 9.46
N MET A 33 4.00 0.30 9.41
CA MET A 33 3.61 1.08 8.25
C MET A 33 4.45 0.75 7.00
N ASP A 34 5.75 0.49 7.18
CA ASP A 34 6.66 -0.01 6.15
C ASP A 34 6.11 -1.27 5.45
N ARG A 35 5.76 -2.30 6.23
CA ARG A 35 5.20 -3.56 5.69
C ARG A 35 3.86 -3.38 4.98
N ILE A 36 3.01 -2.49 5.51
CA ILE A 36 1.74 -2.16 4.86
C ILE A 36 2.00 -1.49 3.51
N LEU A 37 2.89 -0.51 3.47
CA LEU A 37 3.22 0.20 2.23
C LEU A 37 3.89 -0.72 1.22
N GLU A 38 4.82 -1.58 1.64
CA GLU A 38 5.48 -2.60 0.80
C GLU A 38 4.45 -3.49 0.08
N SER A 39 3.51 -4.05 0.85
CA SER A 39 2.44 -4.91 0.30
C SER A 39 1.54 -4.16 -0.68
N HIS A 40 1.13 -2.92 -0.34
CA HIS A 40 0.28 -2.10 -1.22
C HIS A 40 1.02 -1.66 -2.49
N LEU A 41 2.32 -1.37 -2.39
CA LEU A 41 3.13 -0.97 -3.53
C LEU A 41 3.24 -2.12 -4.52
N ARG A 42 3.59 -3.32 -4.03
CA ARG A 42 3.60 -4.54 -4.85
C ARG A 42 2.25 -4.78 -5.52
N ALA A 43 1.16 -4.62 -4.77
CA ALA A 43 -0.19 -4.79 -5.29
C ALA A 43 -0.53 -3.81 -6.39
N ALA A 44 -0.28 -2.53 -6.14
CA ALA A 44 -0.53 -1.45 -7.07
C ALA A 44 0.26 -1.64 -8.37
N GLU A 45 1.54 -2.03 -8.30
CA GLU A 45 2.35 -2.26 -9.50
C GLU A 45 1.81 -3.38 -10.38
N ILE A 46 1.45 -4.52 -9.78
CA ILE A 46 0.94 -5.68 -10.51
C ILE A 46 -0.40 -5.34 -11.17
N ILE A 47 -1.36 -4.82 -10.40
CA ILE A 47 -2.69 -4.52 -10.93
C ILE A 47 -2.65 -3.38 -11.95
N TYR A 48 -1.83 -2.35 -11.72
CA TYR A 48 -1.61 -1.25 -12.66
C TYR A 48 -1.06 -1.76 -13.99
N TYR A 49 -0.10 -2.69 -13.97
CA TYR A 49 0.45 -3.24 -15.21
C TYR A 49 -0.62 -3.96 -16.05
N PHE A 50 -1.45 -4.80 -15.43
CA PHE A 50 -2.56 -5.45 -16.13
C PHE A 50 -3.57 -4.44 -16.67
N ALA A 51 -3.94 -3.44 -15.86
CA ALA A 51 -4.84 -2.37 -16.26
C ALA A 51 -4.27 -1.56 -17.44
N LEU A 52 -2.97 -1.23 -17.40
CA LEU A 52 -2.26 -0.56 -18.47
C LEU A 52 -2.31 -1.35 -19.78
N LYS A 53 -2.14 -2.68 -19.74
CA LYS A 53 -2.26 -3.52 -20.94
C LYS A 53 -3.68 -3.52 -21.51
N GLN A 54 -4.70 -3.51 -20.65
CA GLN A 54 -6.08 -3.36 -21.12
C GLN A 54 -6.33 -1.96 -21.70
N ALA A 55 -5.87 -0.90 -21.01
CA ALA A 55 -6.02 0.47 -21.49
C ALA A 55 -5.37 0.68 -22.87
N GLN A 56 -4.18 0.11 -23.08
CA GLN A 56 -3.48 0.14 -24.38
C GLN A 56 -4.27 -0.59 -25.47
N LYS A 57 -4.79 -1.80 -25.16
CA LYS A 57 -5.57 -2.61 -26.10
C LYS A 57 -6.86 -1.92 -26.53
N TYR A 58 -7.58 -1.33 -25.58
CA TYR A 58 -8.89 -0.69 -25.81
C TYR A 58 -8.80 0.83 -26.03
N LYS A 59 -7.58 1.40 -26.06
CA LYS A 59 -7.32 2.85 -26.25
C LYS A 59 -8.08 3.74 -25.25
N ILE A 60 -8.05 3.37 -23.97
CA ILE A 60 -8.73 4.09 -22.89
C ILE A 60 -7.89 5.30 -22.47
N ASN A 61 -8.22 6.47 -23.02
CA ASN A 61 -7.36 7.65 -22.90
C ASN A 61 -7.29 8.18 -21.47
N ALA A 62 -8.37 8.13 -20.67
CA ALA A 62 -8.35 8.63 -19.29
C ALA A 62 -7.38 7.86 -18.38
N PHE A 63 -7.18 6.56 -18.64
CA PHE A 63 -6.21 5.76 -17.91
C PHE A 63 -4.78 6.03 -18.42
N LEU A 64 -4.60 6.08 -19.74
CA LEU A 64 -3.28 6.24 -20.38
C LEU A 64 -2.66 7.62 -20.12
N SER A 65 -3.47 8.66 -19.95
CA SER A 65 -3.00 10.02 -19.64
C SER A 65 -2.78 10.29 -18.15
N SER A 66 -3.09 9.33 -17.28
CA SER A 66 -2.95 9.47 -15.83
C SER A 66 -1.48 9.63 -15.39
N SER A 67 -1.27 10.32 -14.27
CA SER A 67 0.03 10.42 -13.60
C SER A 67 0.33 9.23 -12.67
N ASP A 68 -0.40 8.13 -12.81
CA ASP A 68 -0.33 6.98 -11.89
C ASP A 68 1.06 6.33 -11.90
N PHE A 69 1.75 6.25 -13.04
CA PHE A 69 3.11 5.73 -13.10
C PHE A 69 4.13 6.60 -12.35
N THR A 70 4.01 7.93 -12.46
CA THR A 70 4.83 8.87 -11.69
C THR A 70 4.57 8.70 -10.20
N THR A 71 3.30 8.59 -9.83
CA THR A 71 2.86 8.39 -8.44
C THR A 71 3.37 7.06 -7.85
N LEU A 72 3.35 5.96 -8.62
CA LEU A 72 3.98 4.69 -8.25
C LEU A 72 5.49 4.85 -8.01
N THR A 73 6.14 5.62 -8.89
CA THR A 73 7.59 5.86 -8.80
C THR A 73 7.93 6.68 -7.55
N GLU A 74 7.12 7.66 -7.18
CA GLU A 74 7.27 8.40 -5.93
C GLU A 74 7.05 7.51 -4.70
N ALA A 75 6.06 6.62 -4.74
CA ALA A 75 5.84 5.64 -3.67
C ALA A 75 7.04 4.69 -3.47
N ARG A 76 7.66 4.21 -4.55
CA ARG A 76 8.93 3.44 -4.47
C ARG A 76 10.04 4.25 -3.81
N ARG A 77 10.21 5.51 -4.22
CA ARG A 77 11.27 6.38 -3.68
C ARG A 77 11.07 6.65 -2.20
N ASN A 78 9.83 6.92 -1.76
CA ASN A 78 9.53 7.13 -0.35
C ASN A 78 9.74 5.87 0.49
N LEU A 79 9.34 4.69 -0.01
CA LEU A 79 9.62 3.42 0.66
C LEU A 79 11.13 3.14 0.73
N GLY A 80 11.87 3.39 -0.35
CA GLY A 80 13.32 3.25 -0.42
C GLY A 80 14.05 4.20 0.54
N LEU A 81 13.63 5.46 0.61
CA LEU A 81 14.13 6.43 1.59
C LEU A 81 13.91 5.94 3.02
N PHE A 82 12.76 5.32 3.29
CA PHE A 82 12.47 4.77 4.61
C PHE A 82 13.34 3.56 5.00
N GLN A 83 13.99 2.89 4.03
CA GLN A 83 14.98 1.85 4.32
C GLN A 83 16.32 2.41 4.84
N HIS A 84 16.48 3.74 4.88
CA HIS A 84 17.62 4.38 5.52
C HIS A 84 17.80 3.87 6.96
N HIS A 85 19.04 3.68 7.38
CA HIS A 85 19.37 3.08 8.68
C HIS A 85 19.06 3.97 9.90
N ASP A 86 18.56 5.20 9.70
CA ASP A 86 17.93 6.01 10.77
C ASP A 86 16.41 6.12 10.66
N ALA A 87 15.84 5.62 9.56
CA ALA A 87 14.42 5.68 9.28
C ALA A 87 13.71 4.41 9.80
N ILE A 88 13.86 3.26 9.12
CA ILE A 88 13.24 1.99 9.52
C ILE A 88 13.69 1.53 10.92
N THR A 89 14.89 1.88 11.34
CA THR A 89 15.44 1.59 12.67
C THR A 89 14.77 2.41 13.77
N GLY A 90 14.19 3.56 13.43
CA GLY A 90 13.54 4.46 14.38
C GLY A 90 14.49 5.30 15.23
N THR A 91 15.75 5.47 14.78
CA THR A 91 16.79 6.23 15.51
C THR A 91 16.86 7.72 15.11
N ALA A 92 16.11 8.16 14.10
CA ALA A 92 16.02 9.57 13.76
C ALA A 92 15.28 10.42 14.82
N LYS A 93 15.53 11.74 14.79
CA LYS A 93 14.84 12.74 15.62
C LYS A 93 13.35 12.80 15.28
N ASP A 94 12.51 13.22 16.23
CA ASP A 94 11.05 13.21 16.10
C ASP A 94 10.53 13.94 14.85
N LEU A 95 11.05 15.13 14.54
CA LEU A 95 10.64 15.88 13.34
C LEU A 95 10.95 15.12 12.04
N VAL A 96 12.08 14.41 11.99
CA VAL A 96 12.49 13.62 10.82
C VAL A 96 11.60 12.38 10.69
N VAL A 97 11.23 11.76 11.81
CA VAL A 97 10.30 10.64 11.85
C VAL A 97 8.90 11.05 11.38
N VAL A 98 8.44 12.24 11.74
CA VAL A 98 7.17 12.79 11.26
C VAL A 98 7.21 13.03 9.74
N ASP A 99 8.33 13.49 9.18
CA ASP A 99 8.51 13.61 7.73
C ASP A 99 8.42 12.24 7.04
N TYR A 100 9.14 11.23 7.55
CA TYR A 100 9.04 9.86 7.05
C TYR A 100 7.59 9.34 7.09
N GLY A 101 6.92 9.47 8.24
CA GLY A 101 5.53 9.05 8.41
C GLY A 101 4.59 9.72 7.41
N THR A 102 4.76 11.03 7.17
CA THR A 102 3.95 11.80 6.22
C THR A 102 4.16 11.32 4.79
N ARG A 103 5.41 11.07 4.39
CA ARG A 103 5.75 10.51 3.06
C ARG A 103 5.12 9.15 2.84
N LEU A 104 5.29 8.24 3.81
CA LEU A 104 4.70 6.90 3.75
C LEU A 104 3.17 6.97 3.66
N PHE A 105 2.54 7.86 4.41
CA PHE A 105 1.08 7.99 4.45
C PHE A 105 0.53 8.50 3.13
N ASN A 106 1.14 9.53 2.56
CA ASN A 106 0.75 10.06 1.26
C ASN A 106 0.93 9.01 0.16
N SER A 107 2.05 8.28 0.17
CA SER A 107 2.27 7.16 -0.73
C SER A 107 1.20 6.08 -0.56
N PHE A 108 0.86 5.70 0.67
CA PHE A 108 -0.18 4.72 0.95
C PHE A 108 -1.54 5.13 0.37
N MET A 109 -1.98 6.37 0.62
CA MET A 109 -3.25 6.88 0.09
C MET A 109 -3.27 6.93 -1.44
N ASN A 110 -2.15 7.30 -2.06
CA ASN A 110 -2.01 7.30 -3.50
C ASN A 110 -2.10 5.88 -4.10
N LEU A 111 -1.43 4.90 -3.48
CA LEU A 111 -1.49 3.50 -3.93
C LEU A 111 -2.92 2.95 -3.85
N LYS A 112 -3.69 3.29 -2.81
CA LYS A 112 -5.11 2.91 -2.71
C LYS A 112 -5.92 3.39 -3.92
N LYS A 113 -5.70 4.64 -4.36
CA LYS A 113 -6.38 5.21 -5.55
C LYS A 113 -5.98 4.47 -6.82
N ILE A 114 -4.70 4.19 -7.02
CA ILE A 114 -4.20 3.47 -8.21
C ILE A 114 -4.77 2.06 -8.27
N ILE A 115 -4.83 1.36 -7.13
CA ILE A 115 -5.45 0.04 -7.02
C ILE A 115 -6.92 0.12 -7.41
N GLY A 116 -7.69 1.06 -6.84
CA GLY A 116 -9.12 1.23 -7.16
C GLY A 116 -9.38 1.51 -8.64
N ARG A 117 -8.65 2.47 -9.22
CA ARG A 117 -8.76 2.84 -10.65
C ARG A 117 -8.38 1.68 -11.57
N SER A 118 -7.31 0.94 -11.23
CA SER A 118 -6.85 -0.21 -12.00
C SER A 118 -7.85 -1.37 -11.92
N ALA A 119 -8.33 -1.69 -10.71
CA ALA A 119 -9.33 -2.73 -10.49
C ALA A 119 -10.62 -2.43 -11.26
N LEU A 120 -11.07 -1.18 -11.23
CA LEU A 120 -12.26 -0.77 -11.96
C LEU A 120 -12.13 -1.05 -13.46
N LEU A 121 -11.05 -0.60 -14.09
CA LEU A 121 -10.81 -0.85 -15.52
C LEU A 121 -10.79 -2.36 -15.82
N LEU A 122 -10.17 -3.17 -14.97
CA LEU A 122 -10.07 -4.61 -15.16
C LEU A 122 -11.44 -5.31 -15.08
N ILE A 123 -12.33 -4.85 -14.19
CA ILE A 123 -13.63 -5.49 -13.92
C ILE A 123 -14.73 -5.04 -14.89
N LEU A 124 -14.69 -3.81 -15.41
CA LEU A 124 -15.71 -3.30 -16.33
C LEU A 124 -15.92 -4.23 -17.53
N LYS A 125 -17.15 -4.64 -17.82
CA LYS A 125 -17.42 -5.47 -19.02
C LYS A 125 -17.13 -4.70 -20.31
N ASP A 126 -17.63 -3.46 -20.39
CA ASP A 126 -17.29 -2.52 -21.44
C ASP A 126 -16.16 -1.60 -20.96
N LYS A 127 -14.99 -1.70 -21.59
CA LYS A 127 -13.82 -0.92 -21.21
C LYS A 127 -13.97 0.57 -21.55
N HIS A 128 -14.76 0.91 -22.56
CA HIS A 128 -14.99 2.30 -22.96
C HIS A 128 -15.85 3.08 -21.95
N ALA A 129 -16.61 2.38 -21.10
CA ALA A 129 -17.34 3.00 -20.00
C ALA A 129 -16.39 3.68 -18.98
N TYR A 130 -15.11 3.30 -18.93
CA TYR A 130 -14.14 3.87 -17.99
C TYR A 130 -13.97 5.39 -18.14
N ASP A 131 -14.11 5.94 -19.35
CA ASP A 131 -13.95 7.38 -19.60
C ASP A 131 -15.13 8.23 -19.07
N SER A 132 -16.15 7.62 -18.46
CA SER A 132 -17.30 8.34 -17.87
C SER A 132 -16.93 9.00 -16.53
N PRO A 133 -17.34 10.26 -16.27
CA PRO A 133 -16.98 11.01 -15.07
C PRO A 133 -17.58 10.48 -13.75
N SER A 134 -18.45 9.49 -13.79
CA SER A 134 -19.13 8.93 -12.61
C SER A 134 -18.29 7.95 -11.78
N PHE A 135 -17.06 7.66 -12.19
CA PHE A 135 -16.33 6.48 -11.73
C PHE A 135 -15.18 6.71 -10.74
N ASP A 136 -14.84 7.96 -10.44
CA ASP A 136 -13.72 8.30 -9.54
C ASP A 136 -13.89 7.79 -8.09
N THR A 137 -15.12 7.45 -7.69
CA THR A 137 -15.48 6.98 -6.33
C THR A 137 -16.06 5.57 -6.28
N LEU A 138 -16.03 4.81 -7.39
CA LEU A 138 -16.75 3.54 -7.44
C LEU A 138 -16.14 2.43 -6.56
N LEU A 139 -14.82 2.44 -6.37
CA LEU A 139 -14.12 1.46 -5.55
C LEU A 139 -13.29 2.15 -4.47
N GLU A 140 -13.61 1.86 -3.22
CA GLU A 140 -12.83 2.27 -2.07
C GLU A 140 -12.28 1.04 -1.33
N MET A 141 -11.04 1.14 -0.88
CA MET A 141 -10.44 0.12 -0.03
C MET A 141 -11.07 0.16 1.37
N ASP A 142 -11.38 -1.02 1.94
CA ASP A 142 -12.07 -1.15 3.24
C ASP A 142 -11.30 -0.50 4.41
N LEU A 143 -9.98 -0.64 4.45
CA LEU A 143 -9.15 -0.08 5.52
C LEU A 143 -8.86 1.40 5.28
N GLN A 144 -9.35 2.24 6.19
CA GLN A 144 -9.17 3.69 6.20
C GLN A 144 -8.21 4.11 7.31
N GLN A 145 -7.54 5.24 7.12
CA GLN A 145 -6.57 5.79 8.06
C GLN A 145 -6.60 7.32 7.98
N LYS A 146 -6.72 8.01 9.13
CA LYS A 146 -6.90 9.47 9.17
C LYS A 146 -5.60 10.23 8.96
N SER A 147 -4.51 9.70 9.51
CA SER A 147 -3.18 10.30 9.46
C SER A 147 -2.09 9.25 9.65
N GLN A 148 -0.85 9.67 9.40
CA GLN A 148 0.35 8.88 9.66
C GLN A 148 0.47 8.39 11.11
N ALA A 149 -0.19 9.02 12.08
CA ALA A 149 -0.14 8.65 13.50
C ALA A 149 -1.40 7.92 14.00
N SER A 150 -2.36 7.65 13.11
CA SER A 150 -3.65 7.04 13.48
C SER A 150 -3.70 5.54 13.16
N LEU A 151 -4.39 4.77 13.99
CA LEU A 151 -4.71 3.38 13.67
C LEU A 151 -5.68 3.31 12.49
N GLN A 152 -5.61 2.18 11.76
CA GLN A 152 -6.55 1.88 10.70
C GLN A 152 -7.91 1.48 11.27
N TYR A 153 -8.97 1.84 10.57
CA TYR A 153 -10.34 1.44 10.88
C TYR A 153 -11.03 0.96 9.60
N LYS A 154 -12.03 0.09 9.75
CA LYS A 154 -12.82 -0.42 8.62
C LYS A 154 -13.96 0.53 8.28
N THR A 155 -14.28 0.64 7.00
CA THR A 155 -15.50 1.33 6.56
C THR A 155 -16.72 0.52 6.99
N ILE A 156 -17.70 1.19 7.61
CA ILE A 156 -18.95 0.54 8.01
C ILE A 156 -19.91 0.59 6.83
N ILE A 157 -20.33 -0.58 6.35
CA ILE A 157 -21.35 -0.71 5.31
C ILE A 157 -22.71 -0.73 6.00
N LYS A 158 -23.47 0.36 5.83
CA LYS A 158 -24.84 0.45 6.35
C LYS A 158 -25.77 -0.38 5.47
N LEU A 159 -26.49 -1.31 6.07
CA LEU A 159 -27.56 -2.04 5.40
C LEU A 159 -28.90 -1.38 5.73
N SER A 160 -29.78 -1.30 4.75
CA SER A 160 -31.12 -0.73 4.87
C SER A 160 -32.13 -1.83 4.58
N GLU A 161 -33.23 -1.89 5.34
CA GLU A 161 -34.33 -2.83 5.10
C GLU A 161 -35.04 -2.54 3.77
N GLU A 162 -35.00 -1.28 3.30
CA GLU A 162 -35.44 -0.92 1.96
C GLU A 162 -34.33 -1.18 0.93
N PRO A 163 -34.62 -1.85 -0.20
CA PRO A 163 -33.63 -2.19 -1.22
C PRO A 163 -33.26 -0.93 -2.01
N SER A 164 -32.31 -0.17 -1.50
CA SER A 164 -31.79 1.01 -2.20
C SER A 164 -30.54 0.68 -3.03
N PHE A 165 -29.61 -0.14 -2.52
CA PHE A 165 -28.37 -0.49 -3.25
C PHE A 165 -27.79 -1.86 -2.83
N ILE A 166 -27.33 -2.66 -3.79
CA ILE A 166 -26.51 -3.87 -3.55
C ILE A 166 -25.04 -3.44 -3.49
N ASN A 167 -24.38 -3.69 -2.35
CA ASN A 167 -22.94 -3.42 -2.20
C ASN A 167 -22.12 -4.60 -2.72
N TRP A 168 -21.22 -4.35 -3.68
CA TRP A 168 -20.31 -5.35 -4.23
C TRP A 168 -18.91 -5.19 -3.63
N GLY A 169 -18.32 -6.29 -3.17
CA GLY A 169 -16.93 -6.36 -2.74
C GLY A 169 -16.03 -6.95 -3.83
N VAL A 170 -14.83 -6.39 -3.98
CA VAL A 170 -13.79 -6.91 -4.88
C VAL A 170 -12.61 -7.38 -4.07
N PHE A 171 -12.18 -8.62 -4.31
CA PHE A 171 -11.01 -9.22 -3.69
C PHE A 171 -9.94 -9.51 -4.72
N TRP A 172 -8.69 -9.44 -4.27
CA TRP A 172 -7.52 -9.69 -5.09
C TRP A 172 -6.45 -10.38 -4.24
N THR A 173 -5.63 -11.23 -4.85
CA THR A 173 -4.49 -11.89 -4.19
C THR A 173 -3.18 -11.57 -4.90
N LEU A 174 -2.13 -11.40 -4.10
CA LEU A 174 -0.74 -11.23 -4.53
C LEU A 174 -0.04 -12.56 -4.82
N LEU A 175 -0.64 -13.67 -4.40
CA LEU A 175 -0.07 -15.00 -4.52
C LEU A 175 -0.38 -15.58 -5.90
N THR A 176 0.52 -16.41 -6.40
CA THR A 176 0.37 -17.10 -7.68
C THR A 176 -0.50 -18.36 -7.60
N SER A 177 -0.83 -18.80 -6.38
CA SER A 177 -1.69 -19.94 -6.09
C SER A 177 -3.09 -19.49 -5.70
N GLU A 178 -4.09 -20.35 -5.91
CA GLU A 178 -5.45 -20.13 -5.36
C GLU A 178 -5.38 -19.96 -3.84
N GLU A 179 -6.12 -18.99 -3.33
CA GLU A 179 -6.17 -18.65 -1.91
C GLU A 179 -7.63 -18.54 -1.47
N ARG A 180 -7.93 -19.09 -0.29
CA ARG A 180 -9.23 -18.95 0.38
C ARG A 180 -8.99 -18.34 1.75
N GLY A 181 -9.40 -17.08 1.93
CA GLY A 181 -9.33 -16.36 3.20
C GLY A 181 -10.73 -16.04 3.72
N ILE A 182 -10.90 -16.11 5.06
CA ILE A 182 -12.11 -15.60 5.70
C ILE A 182 -12.01 -14.07 5.76
N ILE A 183 -13.02 -13.38 5.22
CA ILE A 183 -13.11 -11.92 5.23
C ILE A 183 -14.34 -11.53 6.03
N LEU A 184 -14.12 -10.77 7.11
CA LEU A 184 -15.18 -10.27 7.98
C LEU A 184 -15.47 -8.80 7.67
N HIS A 185 -16.70 -8.51 7.25
CA HIS A 185 -17.25 -7.16 7.24
C HIS A 185 -18.07 -6.93 8.50
N TYR A 186 -17.90 -5.77 9.13
CA TYR A 186 -18.76 -5.34 10.23
C TYR A 186 -20.03 -4.73 9.62
N LEU A 187 -21.14 -5.42 9.81
CA LEU A 187 -22.47 -4.95 9.43
C LEU A 187 -23.12 -4.32 10.67
N MET A 188 -23.71 -3.15 10.49
CA MET A 188 -24.51 -2.44 11.50
C MET A 188 -25.86 -2.07 10.91
#